data_AF-C5F2N9-F1
#
_entry.id   AF-C5F2N9-F1
#
_cell.length_a   1.000
_cell.length_b   1.000
_cell.length_c   1.000
_cell.angle_alpha   90.00
_cell.angle_beta   90.00
_cell.angle_gamma   90.00
#
_symmetry.space_group_name_H-M   'P 1'
#
loop_
_entity.id
_entity.type
_entity.pdbx_description
1 polymer ?
#
loop_
_entity_poly.entity_id
_entity_poly.type
_entity_poly.pdbx_seq_one_letter_code
_entity_poly.pdbx_strand_id
1 'polypeptide(L)'
;MQYYVTIYIDILFEKELLKLDATHAFLGLTHTHPDELDKIDNEIKMQKVKNADWKDIDKRWYESLETNEYNDGFWGFGTGTDSVYNTAGKVFQNNQYVVDNNVKTNTYKIKKLRSERTFKNRCTLEVSKEQYEFLLDEIKKDFEATKDIRPQSLEPINEEFTYSIHSNNCVHWVIKKLLDIGIEIIDEDYTIPGNFIDCFSSIMSIHSIFLKFQSIDDNLKSITGAKAFRDWARSMTDNNYI
;
A
#
# COMPACT_ATOMS: atom_id res chain seq x y z
N MET A 1 -18.58 3.58 11.10
CA MET A 1 -17.37 2.74 11.05
C MET A 1 -16.29 3.56 10.37
N GLN A 2 -15.10 3.61 10.94
CA GLN A 2 -13.96 4.30 10.34
C GLN A 2 -13.25 3.33 9.40
N TYR A 3 -12.67 3.86 8.33
CA TYR A 3 -12.00 3.10 7.30
C TYR A 3 -10.60 3.67 7.11
N TYR A 4 -9.60 2.82 6.96
CA TYR A 4 -8.21 3.23 6.87
C TYR A 4 -7.52 2.58 5.68
N VAL A 5 -6.80 3.41 4.94
CA VAL A 5 -5.88 2.98 3.89
C VAL A 5 -4.48 3.26 4.40
N THR A 6 -3.65 2.23 4.45
CA THR A 6 -2.29 2.32 4.99
C THR A 6 -1.28 2.00 3.92
N ILE A 7 -0.36 2.93 3.67
CA ILE A 7 0.81 2.70 2.82
C ILE A 7 1.88 2.04 3.68
N TYR A 8 2.42 0.91 3.23
CA TYR A 8 3.56 0.24 3.88
C TYR A 8 4.78 0.27 2.97
N ILE A 9 5.95 0.53 3.55
CA ILE A 9 7.23 0.54 2.84
C ILE A 9 8.14 -0.56 3.37
N ASP A 10 8.51 -1.49 2.49
CA ASP A 10 9.60 -2.41 2.72
C ASP A 10 10.86 -1.90 2.03
N ILE A 11 11.90 -1.59 2.81
CA ILE A 11 13.17 -1.09 2.29
C ILE A 11 13.95 -2.33 1.83
N LEU A 12 14.05 -2.54 0.52
CA LEU A 12 14.62 -3.77 -0.06
C LEU A 12 16.15 -3.81 0.08
N PHE A 13 16.81 -2.68 -0.13
CA PHE A 13 18.26 -2.54 0.04
C PHE A 13 18.63 -1.09 0.42
N GLU A 14 19.25 -0.91 1.60
CA GLU A 14 20.08 0.27 1.92
C GLU A 14 21.53 -0.09 1.50
N LYS A 15 21.86 -0.03 0.20
CA LYS A 15 23.26 -0.27 -0.22
C LYS A 15 24.00 1.06 -0.34
N GLU A 16 24.75 1.40 0.71
CA GLU A 16 25.76 2.49 0.72
C GLU A 16 26.65 2.48 -0.54
N LEU A 17 26.87 1.31 -1.14
CA LEU A 17 27.75 1.13 -2.31
C LEU A 17 27.16 1.59 -3.65
N LEU A 18 25.82 1.73 -3.77
CA LEU A 18 25.14 2.04 -5.04
C LEU A 18 24.28 3.30 -5.00
N LYS A 19 24.05 3.92 -3.82
CA LYS A 19 23.14 5.06 -3.65
C LYS A 19 21.77 4.85 -4.34
N LEU A 20 21.29 3.60 -4.34
CA LEU A 20 20.00 3.22 -4.89
C LEU A 20 19.11 2.83 -3.71
N ASP A 21 18.25 3.75 -3.27
CA ASP A 21 17.16 3.41 -2.38
C ASP A 21 16.06 2.75 -3.21
N ALA A 22 15.93 1.44 -3.07
CA ALA A 22 14.86 0.66 -3.68
C ALA A 22 13.85 0.32 -2.59
N THR A 23 12.70 0.96 -2.64
CA THR A 23 11.57 0.69 -1.76
C THR A 23 10.53 -0.18 -2.46
N HIS A 24 9.89 -1.07 -1.71
CA HIS A 24 8.66 -1.75 -2.13
C HIS A 24 7.48 -1.15 -1.38
N ALA A 25 6.51 -0.61 -2.10
CA ALA A 25 5.29 -0.05 -1.54
C ALA A 25 4.10 -0.99 -1.75
N PHE A 26 3.21 -1.06 -0.76
CA PHE A 26 1.95 -1.77 -0.86
C PHE A 26 0.89 -1.13 0.06
N LEU A 27 -0.38 -1.46 -0.17
CA LEU A 27 -1.52 -0.96 0.60
C LEU A 27 -2.03 -2.04 1.56
N GLY A 28 -2.38 -1.64 2.78
CA GLY A 28 -3.26 -2.42 3.66
C GLY A 28 -4.55 -1.66 3.90
N LEU A 29 -5.67 -2.38 3.88
CA LEU A 29 -7.01 -1.82 4.04
C LEU A 29 -7.64 -2.35 5.33
N THR A 30 -7.94 -1.48 6.28
CA THR A 30 -8.44 -1.87 7.62
C THR A 30 -9.67 -1.07 8.07
N HIS A 31 -10.49 -1.68 8.93
CA HIS A 31 -11.64 -1.07 9.62
C HIS A 31 -11.29 -0.57 11.02
N THR A 32 -10.09 -0.91 11.50
CA THR A 32 -9.49 -0.44 12.75
C THR A 32 -8.14 0.16 12.44
N HIS A 33 -7.80 1.27 13.09
CA HIS A 33 -6.50 1.91 12.89
C HIS A 33 -5.37 0.92 13.25
N PRO A 34 -4.31 0.77 12.42
CA PRO A 34 -3.19 -0.13 12.69
C PRO A 34 -2.55 0.05 14.08
N ASP A 35 -2.43 1.27 14.58
CA ASP A 35 -1.90 1.52 15.94
C ASP A 35 -2.80 0.93 17.04
N GLU A 36 -4.12 0.91 16.85
CA GLU A 36 -5.04 0.28 17.80
C GLU A 36 -4.96 -1.24 17.71
N LEU A 37 -4.80 -1.80 16.51
CA LEU A 37 -4.54 -3.23 16.32
C LEU A 37 -3.23 -3.66 17.00
N ASP A 38 -2.18 -2.85 16.88
CA ASP A 38 -0.90 -3.11 17.57
C ASP A 38 -1.05 -3.08 19.09
N LYS A 39 -1.90 -2.19 19.64
CA LYS A 39 -2.21 -2.17 21.08
C LYS A 39 -2.97 -3.42 21.51
N ILE A 40 -4.00 -3.83 20.76
CA ILE A 40 -4.78 -5.04 21.02
C ILE A 40 -3.86 -6.26 21.07
N ASP A 41 -2.96 -6.42 20.10
CA ASP A 41 -1.97 -7.51 20.09
C ASP A 41 -1.09 -7.51 21.35
N ASN A 42 -0.62 -6.34 21.77
CA ASN A 42 0.22 -6.20 22.95
C ASN A 42 -0.54 -6.55 24.24
N GLU A 43 -1.81 -6.16 24.34
CA GLU A 43 -2.69 -6.51 25.47
C GLU A 43 -2.94 -8.03 25.53
N ILE A 44 -3.27 -8.65 24.38
CA ILE A 44 -3.44 -10.10 24.26
C ILE A 44 -2.16 -10.82 24.67
N LYS A 45 -1.00 -10.37 24.20
CA LYS A 45 0.30 -10.92 24.57
C LYS A 45 0.53 -10.85 26.07
N MET A 46 0.23 -9.71 26.72
CA MET A 46 0.35 -9.57 28.18
C MET A 46 -0.58 -10.53 28.93
N GLN A 47 -1.80 -10.75 28.45
CA GLN A 47 -2.73 -11.73 29.05
C GLN A 47 -2.22 -13.16 28.90
N LYS A 48 -1.71 -13.52 27.71
CA LYS A 48 -1.09 -14.83 27.45
C LYS A 48 0.09 -15.11 28.36
N VAL A 49 0.99 -14.14 28.56
CA VAL A 49 2.11 -14.23 29.52
C VAL A 49 1.59 -14.50 30.93
N LYS A 50 0.58 -13.74 31.40
CA LYS A 50 0.00 -13.93 32.75
C LYS A 50 -0.59 -15.33 32.94
N ASN A 51 -1.14 -15.90 31.87
CA ASN A 51 -1.78 -17.22 31.89
C ASN A 51 -0.83 -18.37 31.53
N ALA A 52 0.47 -18.09 31.32
CA ALA A 52 1.45 -19.05 30.80
C ALA A 52 1.02 -19.75 29.51
N ASP A 53 0.23 -19.07 28.67
CA ASP A 53 -0.16 -19.53 27.34
C ASP A 53 0.88 -19.08 26.31
N TRP A 54 1.79 -19.99 25.95
CA TRP A 54 2.87 -19.71 25.01
C TRP A 54 2.45 -19.86 23.55
N LYS A 55 1.25 -20.38 23.27
CA LYS A 55 0.81 -20.63 21.91
C LYS A 55 0.54 -19.31 21.19
N ASP A 56 1.19 -19.11 20.04
CA ASP A 56 1.01 -17.93 19.19
C ASP A 56 1.16 -16.60 19.96
N ILE A 57 2.08 -16.55 20.92
CA ILE A 57 2.25 -15.41 21.84
C ILE A 57 2.84 -14.17 21.16
N ASP A 58 3.60 -14.36 20.09
CA ASP A 58 4.21 -13.30 19.29
C ASP A 58 3.44 -13.01 18.00
N LYS A 59 2.28 -13.67 17.80
CA LYS A 59 1.46 -13.49 16.61
C LYS A 59 0.95 -12.06 16.52
N ARG A 60 1.09 -11.46 15.34
CA ARG A 60 0.59 -10.12 15.02
C ARG A 60 -0.66 -10.16 14.15
N TRP A 61 -1.51 -9.14 14.25
CA TRP A 61 -2.76 -9.02 13.51
C TRP A 61 -2.55 -9.10 11.98
N TYR A 62 -1.44 -8.53 11.49
CA TYR A 62 -1.11 -8.52 10.07
C TYR A 62 -0.67 -9.88 9.54
N GLU A 63 -0.39 -10.89 10.39
CA GLU A 63 -0.02 -12.24 9.94
C GLU A 63 -1.19 -13.05 9.37
N SER A 64 -2.44 -12.57 9.52
CA SER A 64 -3.59 -13.24 8.91
C SER A 64 -3.53 -13.18 7.39
N LEU A 65 -3.68 -14.33 6.73
CA LEU A 65 -3.87 -14.42 5.27
C LEU A 65 -5.35 -14.26 4.87
N GLU A 66 -6.25 -14.28 5.84
CA GLU A 66 -7.69 -14.16 5.62
C GLU A 66 -8.14 -12.74 5.99
N THR A 67 -9.07 -12.22 5.19
CA THR A 67 -9.83 -11.02 5.54
C THR A 67 -10.68 -11.31 6.77
N ASN A 68 -10.85 -10.33 7.63
CA ASN A 68 -11.64 -10.46 8.85
C ASN A 68 -12.35 -9.14 9.14
N GLU A 69 -13.06 -9.08 10.26
CA GLU A 69 -13.81 -7.88 10.66
C GLU A 69 -12.96 -6.61 10.74
N TYR A 70 -11.63 -6.73 10.93
CA TYR A 70 -10.69 -5.62 11.06
C TYR A 70 -9.95 -5.26 9.77
N ASN A 71 -9.86 -6.16 8.79
CA ASN A 71 -8.93 -6.02 7.67
C ASN A 71 -9.42 -6.72 6.38
N ASP A 72 -9.37 -5.98 5.26
CA ASP A 72 -9.69 -6.43 3.90
C ASP A 72 -8.44 -6.77 3.06
N GLY A 73 -7.30 -6.92 3.72
CA GLY A 73 -6.10 -7.51 3.15
C GLY A 73 -5.02 -6.50 2.77
N PHE A 74 -3.91 -7.06 2.31
CA PHE A 74 -2.74 -6.32 1.85
C PHE A 74 -2.49 -6.58 0.37
N TRP A 75 -2.34 -5.50 -0.38
CA TRP A 75 -2.37 -5.50 -1.84
C TRP A 75 -1.21 -4.71 -2.40
N GLY A 76 -0.56 -5.23 -3.44
CA GLY A 76 0.60 -4.57 -4.02
C GLY A 76 0.93 -5.08 -5.40
N PHE A 77 1.49 -4.19 -6.21
CA PHE A 77 1.89 -4.47 -7.58
C PHE A 77 3.38 -4.81 -7.64
N GLY A 78 3.76 -5.76 -8.50
CA GLY A 78 5.15 -6.14 -8.67
C GLY A 78 5.40 -6.77 -10.03
N THR A 79 6.66 -7.12 -10.28
CA THR A 79 6.99 -7.92 -11.45
C THR A 79 6.32 -9.29 -11.36
N GLY A 80 5.65 -9.69 -12.44
CA GLY A 80 5.14 -11.03 -12.61
C GLY A 80 6.23 -12.04 -13.00
N THR A 81 7.46 -11.60 -13.25
CA THR A 81 8.54 -12.41 -13.83
C THR A 81 9.87 -12.18 -13.11
N ASP A 82 10.96 -12.79 -13.59
CA ASP A 82 12.32 -12.50 -13.10
C ASP A 82 12.95 -11.26 -13.76
N SER A 83 12.29 -10.66 -14.76
CA SER A 83 12.70 -9.39 -15.36
C SER A 83 12.12 -8.21 -14.58
N VAL A 84 12.76 -7.04 -14.65
CA VAL A 84 12.29 -5.78 -14.04
C VAL A 84 12.12 -4.64 -15.05
N TYR A 85 12.31 -4.92 -16.34
CA TYR A 85 12.18 -3.96 -17.43
C TYR A 85 11.13 -4.45 -18.43
N ASN A 86 10.05 -3.68 -18.57
CA ASN A 86 8.97 -3.88 -19.55
C ASN A 86 8.48 -5.33 -19.63
N THR A 87 8.03 -5.85 -18.49
CA THR A 87 7.55 -7.24 -18.35
C THR A 87 6.12 -7.26 -17.84
N ALA A 88 5.47 -8.43 -17.83
CA ALA A 88 4.17 -8.56 -17.20
C ALA A 88 4.24 -8.18 -15.71
N GLY A 89 3.44 -7.19 -15.34
CA GLY A 89 3.17 -6.83 -13.96
C GLY A 89 2.01 -7.63 -13.39
N LYS A 90 2.00 -7.76 -12.07
CA LYS A 90 0.97 -8.50 -11.34
C LYS A 90 0.59 -7.79 -10.05
N VAL A 91 -0.71 -7.72 -9.78
CA VAL A 91 -1.22 -7.36 -8.46
C VAL A 91 -1.31 -8.62 -7.62
N PHE A 92 -0.69 -8.57 -6.44
CA PHE A 92 -0.64 -9.66 -5.49
C PHE A 92 -1.51 -9.32 -4.27
N GLN A 93 -2.33 -10.28 -3.87
CA GLN A 93 -2.89 -10.32 -2.52
C GLN A 93 -1.84 -10.80 -1.51
N ASN A 94 -2.07 -10.55 -0.23
CA ASN A 94 -1.19 -10.92 0.88
C ASN A 94 0.23 -10.31 0.80
N ASN A 95 0.31 -9.04 0.41
CA ASN A 95 1.59 -8.32 0.25
C ASN A 95 2.37 -8.05 1.54
N GLN A 96 1.78 -8.33 2.71
CA GLN A 96 2.52 -8.38 3.98
C GLN A 96 3.57 -9.50 4.00
N TYR A 97 3.49 -10.43 3.05
CA TYR A 97 4.49 -11.46 2.79
C TYR A 97 5.33 -11.13 1.55
N VAL A 98 6.62 -11.49 1.62
CA VAL A 98 7.49 -11.57 0.45
C VAL A 98 7.15 -12.84 -0.32
N VAL A 99 6.99 -12.69 -1.64
CA VAL A 99 6.71 -13.79 -2.57
C VAL A 99 7.98 -14.13 -3.35
N ASP A 100 8.19 -15.42 -3.61
CA ASP A 100 9.26 -15.94 -4.46
C ASP A 100 8.70 -16.47 -5.78
N ASN A 101 9.43 -16.22 -6.86
CA ASN A 101 9.10 -16.70 -8.20
C ASN A 101 9.73 -18.08 -8.40
N ASN A 102 8.91 -19.14 -8.39
CA ASN A 102 9.41 -20.46 -8.70
C ASN A 102 9.33 -20.71 -10.21
N VAL A 103 10.42 -20.42 -10.92
CA VAL A 103 10.52 -20.62 -12.38
C VAL A 103 10.30 -22.08 -12.78
N LYS A 104 10.75 -23.04 -11.97
CA LYS A 104 10.63 -24.47 -12.26
C LYS A 104 9.17 -24.94 -12.23
N THR A 105 8.40 -24.46 -11.25
CA THR A 105 6.98 -24.82 -11.12
C THR A 105 6.05 -23.79 -11.76
N ASN A 106 6.59 -22.71 -12.32
CA ASN A 106 5.86 -21.56 -12.86
C ASN A 106 4.76 -21.05 -11.91
N THR A 107 5.10 -20.94 -10.63
CA THR A 107 4.20 -20.50 -9.56
C THR A 107 4.87 -19.55 -8.59
N TYR A 108 4.06 -18.78 -7.90
CA TYR A 108 4.48 -17.94 -6.78
C TYR A 108 4.32 -18.69 -5.47
N LYS A 109 5.27 -18.50 -4.54
CA LYS A 109 5.19 -19.07 -3.20
C LYS A 109 5.51 -18.02 -2.16
N ILE A 110 4.76 -18.01 -1.07
CA ILE A 110 5.10 -17.19 0.11
C ILE A 110 6.47 -17.64 0.62
N LYS A 111 7.40 -16.69 0.73
CA LYS A 111 8.76 -16.92 1.19
C LYS A 111 8.90 -16.66 2.69
N LYS A 112 8.48 -15.47 3.12
CA LYS A 112 8.54 -15.03 4.52
C LYS A 112 7.62 -13.84 4.74
N LEU A 113 7.22 -13.62 5.98
CA LEU A 113 6.61 -12.37 6.41
C LEU A 113 7.61 -11.22 6.23
N ARG A 114 7.13 -10.03 5.87
CA ARG A 114 7.96 -8.83 5.86
C ARG A 114 8.39 -8.45 7.28
N SER A 115 9.42 -7.62 7.39
CA SER A 115 10.01 -7.30 8.69
C SER A 115 9.05 -6.46 9.55
N GLU A 116 9.22 -6.49 10.88
CA GLU A 116 8.51 -5.56 11.78
C GLU A 116 8.77 -4.09 11.40
N ARG A 117 9.96 -3.77 10.87
CA ARG A 117 10.30 -2.43 10.37
C ARG A 117 9.36 -2.00 9.24
N THR A 118 8.97 -2.91 8.35
CA THR A 118 8.00 -2.66 7.28
C THR A 118 6.66 -2.18 7.84
N PHE A 119 6.16 -2.82 8.90
CA PHE A 119 4.89 -2.47 9.52
C PHE A 119 4.96 -1.21 10.40
N LYS A 120 6.17 -0.78 10.78
CA LYS A 120 6.42 0.52 11.43
C LYS A 120 6.64 1.65 10.42
N ASN A 121 7.18 1.33 9.24
CA ASN A 121 7.35 2.25 8.12
C ASN A 121 6.03 2.40 7.36
N ARG A 122 5.02 2.96 8.01
CA ARG A 122 3.66 3.08 7.48
C ARG A 122 3.13 4.51 7.51
N CYS A 123 2.24 4.81 6.56
CA CYS A 123 1.44 6.03 6.53
C CYS A 123 -0.04 5.64 6.51
N THR A 124 -0.75 5.90 7.60
CA THR A 124 -2.17 5.55 7.73
C THR A 124 -3.05 6.76 7.44
N LEU A 125 -4.03 6.59 6.56
CA LEU A 125 -4.97 7.62 6.14
C LEU A 125 -6.40 7.18 6.46
N GLU A 126 -7.11 7.94 7.29
CA GLU A 126 -8.55 7.77 7.49
C GLU A 126 -9.30 8.23 6.24
N VAL A 127 -10.18 7.39 5.70
CA VAL A 127 -10.94 7.67 4.48
C VAL A 127 -12.43 7.49 4.72
N SER A 128 -13.24 8.09 3.85
CA SER A 128 -14.68 7.82 3.85
C SER A 128 -14.96 6.37 3.43
N LYS A 129 -16.18 5.91 3.74
CA LYS A 129 -16.69 4.62 3.29
C LYS A 129 -16.67 4.50 1.76
N GLU A 130 -17.09 5.55 1.06
CA GLU A 130 -17.14 5.55 -0.41
C GLU A 130 -15.74 5.39 -1.02
N GLN A 131 -14.76 6.17 -0.53
CA GLN A 131 -13.37 6.06 -0.96
C GLN A 131 -12.81 4.65 -0.71
N TYR A 132 -13.08 4.08 0.47
CA TYR A 132 -12.60 2.75 0.85
C TYR A 132 -13.17 1.64 -0.05
N GLU A 133 -14.50 1.59 -0.19
CA GLU A 133 -15.18 0.54 -0.96
C GLU A 133 -14.81 0.61 -2.45
N PHE A 134 -14.72 1.83 -3.01
CA PHE A 134 -14.26 2.03 -4.38
C PHE A 134 -12.83 1.57 -4.58
N LEU A 135 -11.90 1.96 -3.68
CA LEU A 135 -10.50 1.54 -3.76
C LEU A 135 -10.38 0.01 -3.72
N LEU A 136 -11.08 -0.64 -2.80
CA LEU A 136 -11.04 -2.09 -2.66
C LEU A 136 -11.57 -2.80 -3.92
N ASP A 137 -12.65 -2.29 -4.52
CA ASP A 137 -13.21 -2.82 -5.77
C ASP A 137 -12.22 -2.67 -6.93
N GLU A 138 -11.61 -1.51 -7.10
CA GLU A 138 -10.61 -1.26 -8.14
C GLU A 138 -9.35 -2.11 -7.97
N ILE A 139 -8.87 -2.31 -6.74
CA ILE A 139 -7.74 -3.21 -6.46
C ILE A 139 -8.10 -4.66 -6.82
N LYS A 140 -9.32 -5.10 -6.48
CA LYS A 140 -9.78 -6.45 -6.83
C LYS A 140 -9.91 -6.63 -8.33
N LYS A 141 -10.32 -5.61 -9.09
CA LYS A 141 -10.32 -5.64 -10.56
C LYS A 141 -8.92 -5.82 -11.13
N ASP A 142 -7.93 -5.06 -10.65
CA ASP A 142 -6.53 -5.24 -11.08
C ASP A 142 -6.00 -6.65 -10.75
N PHE A 143 -6.33 -7.15 -9.55
CA PHE A 143 -5.97 -8.50 -9.14
C PHE A 143 -6.57 -9.54 -10.08
N GLU A 144 -7.87 -9.47 -10.35
CA GLU A 144 -8.55 -10.40 -11.25
C GLU A 144 -8.02 -10.31 -12.69
N ALA A 145 -7.70 -9.11 -13.17
CA ALA A 145 -7.11 -8.90 -14.49
C ALA A 145 -5.73 -9.56 -14.61
N THR A 146 -4.93 -9.52 -13.53
CA THR A 146 -3.55 -10.02 -13.52
C THR A 146 -3.38 -11.40 -12.88
N LYS A 147 -4.47 -12.08 -12.49
CA LYS A 147 -4.41 -13.34 -11.70
C LYS A 147 -3.69 -14.48 -12.42
N ASP A 148 -3.76 -14.52 -13.74
CA ASP A 148 -3.17 -15.58 -14.57
C ASP A 148 -1.73 -15.29 -15.00
N ILE A 149 -1.19 -14.10 -14.71
CA ILE A 149 0.24 -13.83 -14.84
C ILE A 149 1.03 -14.77 -13.94
N ARG A 150 2.07 -15.40 -14.51
CA ARG A 150 2.98 -16.36 -13.86
C ARG A 150 4.44 -15.96 -14.14
N PRO A 151 5.44 -16.52 -13.41
CA PRO A 151 6.86 -16.20 -13.62
C PRO A 151 7.35 -16.21 -15.07
N GLN A 152 6.77 -17.04 -15.94
CA GLN A 152 7.14 -17.14 -17.36
C GLN A 152 6.26 -16.30 -18.31
N SER A 153 5.28 -15.55 -17.81
CA SER A 153 4.45 -14.65 -18.60
C SER A 153 5.24 -13.39 -18.97
N LEU A 154 6.05 -13.47 -20.04
CA LEU A 154 6.93 -12.36 -20.44
C LEU A 154 6.16 -11.17 -21.03
N GLU A 155 5.07 -11.44 -21.76
CA GLU A 155 4.27 -10.41 -22.42
C GLU A 155 3.30 -9.75 -21.44
N PRO A 156 3.29 -8.41 -21.33
CA PRO A 156 2.27 -7.68 -20.58
C PRO A 156 0.87 -7.90 -21.14
N ILE A 157 -0.14 -7.83 -20.28
CA ILE A 157 -1.55 -7.89 -20.71
C ILE A 157 -1.92 -6.61 -21.48
N ASN A 158 -1.43 -5.48 -21.00
CA ASN A 158 -1.58 -4.15 -21.59
C ASN A 158 -0.51 -3.20 -21.00
N GLU A 159 -0.49 -1.94 -21.45
CA GLU A 159 0.46 -0.93 -20.96
C GLU A 159 0.31 -0.67 -19.44
N GLU A 160 -0.93 -0.65 -18.94
CA GLU A 160 -1.23 -0.43 -17.52
C GLU A 160 -0.60 -1.47 -16.60
N PHE A 161 -0.59 -2.74 -17.01
CA PHE A 161 0.03 -3.85 -16.29
C PHE A 161 1.42 -4.21 -16.83
N THR A 162 2.09 -3.28 -17.52
CA THR A 162 3.49 -3.45 -17.90
C THR A 162 4.36 -2.98 -16.75
N TYR A 163 5.02 -3.89 -16.03
CA TYR A 163 5.95 -3.55 -14.96
C TYR A 163 7.26 -3.00 -15.54
N SER A 164 7.66 -1.83 -15.06
CA SER A 164 8.94 -1.20 -15.34
C SER A 164 9.44 -0.50 -14.09
N ILE A 165 10.67 -0.83 -13.68
CA ILE A 165 11.27 -0.28 -12.46
C ILE A 165 11.27 1.26 -12.42
N HIS A 166 11.40 1.95 -13.56
CA HIS A 166 11.51 3.41 -13.59
C HIS A 166 10.20 4.15 -13.88
N SER A 167 9.18 3.48 -14.43
CA SER A 167 8.00 4.17 -14.97
C SER A 167 6.66 3.56 -14.61
N ASN A 168 6.62 2.31 -14.14
CA ASN A 168 5.39 1.66 -13.71
C ASN A 168 5.74 0.51 -12.73
N ASN A 169 5.99 0.88 -11.48
CA ASN A 169 6.41 -0.04 -10.42
C ASN A 169 5.40 -0.05 -9.25
N CYS A 170 5.73 -0.73 -8.16
CA CYS A 170 4.89 -0.82 -6.97
C CYS A 170 4.49 0.55 -6.39
N VAL A 171 5.40 1.53 -6.38
CA VAL A 171 5.15 2.89 -5.87
C VAL A 171 4.19 3.64 -6.79
N HIS A 172 4.39 3.58 -8.10
CA HIS A 172 3.49 4.21 -9.08
C HIS A 172 2.07 3.67 -8.96
N TRP A 173 1.93 2.36 -8.78
CA TRP A 173 0.63 1.73 -8.57
C TRP A 173 -0.04 2.23 -7.28
N VAL A 174 0.69 2.31 -6.16
CA VAL A 174 0.17 2.88 -4.91
C VAL A 174 -0.26 4.33 -5.09
N ILE A 175 0.57 5.16 -5.72
CA ILE A 175 0.27 6.57 -5.99
C ILE A 175 -1.02 6.67 -6.80
N LYS A 176 -1.11 5.97 -7.94
CA LYS A 176 -2.31 5.96 -8.79
C LYS A 176 -3.57 5.60 -8.01
N LYS A 177 -3.53 4.53 -7.20
CA LYS A 177 -4.68 4.08 -6.42
C LYS A 177 -5.12 5.09 -5.36
N LEU A 178 -4.19 5.81 -4.75
CA LEU A 178 -4.51 6.88 -3.80
C LEU A 178 -5.08 8.12 -4.51
N LEU A 179 -4.51 8.50 -5.65
CA LEU A 179 -5.02 9.58 -6.50
C LEU A 179 -6.45 9.29 -7.00
N ASP A 180 -6.75 8.04 -7.33
CA ASP A 180 -8.07 7.60 -7.81
C ASP A 180 -9.19 7.83 -6.79
N ILE A 181 -8.86 7.91 -5.49
CA ILE A 181 -9.79 8.23 -4.41
C ILE A 181 -9.63 9.64 -3.85
N GLY A 182 -8.84 10.49 -4.51
CA GLY A 182 -8.68 11.90 -4.13
C GLY A 182 -7.75 12.13 -2.94
N ILE A 183 -6.88 11.18 -2.60
CA ILE A 183 -5.76 11.45 -1.70
C ILE A 183 -4.69 12.21 -2.49
N GLU A 184 -4.17 13.30 -1.91
CA GLU A 184 -3.14 14.09 -2.55
C GLU A 184 -1.74 13.56 -2.27
N ILE A 185 -0.92 13.51 -3.32
CA ILE A 185 0.50 13.13 -3.28
C ILE A 185 1.24 14.16 -4.14
N ILE A 186 2.11 14.96 -3.53
CA ILE A 186 2.83 16.05 -4.21
C ILE A 186 3.87 15.52 -5.19
N ASP A 187 4.53 14.40 -4.87
CA ASP A 187 5.57 13.79 -5.70
C ASP A 187 4.96 12.66 -6.55
N GLU A 188 4.19 13.05 -7.57
CA GLU A 188 3.54 12.11 -8.49
C GLU A 188 4.55 11.43 -9.43
N ASP A 189 5.65 12.12 -9.75
CA ASP A 189 6.71 11.67 -10.66
C ASP A 189 7.84 10.94 -9.92
N TYR A 190 7.46 10.05 -8.99
CA TYR A 190 8.41 9.27 -8.21
C TYR A 190 9.41 8.55 -9.12
N THR A 191 10.67 8.96 -9.04
CA THR A 191 11.74 8.42 -9.87
C THR A 191 12.69 7.57 -9.02
N ILE A 192 13.03 6.38 -9.49
CA ILE A 192 14.07 5.54 -8.86
C ILE A 192 15.46 5.99 -9.35
N PRO A 193 16.46 6.17 -8.45
CA PRO A 193 16.40 5.89 -7.01
C PRO A 193 15.70 6.99 -6.19
N GLY A 194 14.92 6.56 -5.21
CA GLY A 194 14.20 7.45 -4.30
C GLY A 194 13.66 6.68 -3.10
N ASN A 195 13.23 7.41 -2.08
CA ASN A 195 12.60 6.81 -0.91
C ASN A 195 11.20 7.39 -0.73
N PHE A 196 10.18 6.62 -1.15
CA PHE A 196 8.79 7.07 -1.07
C PHE A 196 8.34 7.38 0.38
N ILE A 197 9.05 6.87 1.39
CA ILE A 197 8.79 7.22 2.80
C ILE A 197 8.97 8.72 3.07
N ASP A 198 9.84 9.41 2.31
CA ASP A 198 10.13 10.83 2.51
C ASP A 198 8.89 11.71 2.20
N CYS A 199 7.95 11.18 1.42
CA CYS A 199 6.68 11.84 1.12
C CYS A 199 5.65 11.72 2.24
N PHE A 200 5.83 10.81 3.21
CA PHE A 200 4.80 10.49 4.21
C PHE A 200 4.39 11.70 5.04
N SER A 201 5.33 12.54 5.47
CA SER A 201 5.01 13.73 6.25
C SER A 201 4.14 14.72 5.47
N SER A 202 4.42 14.90 4.17
CA SER A 202 3.64 15.78 3.29
C SER A 202 2.24 15.22 3.03
N ILE A 203 2.13 13.92 2.72
CA ILE A 203 0.86 13.22 2.53
C ILE A 203 -0.01 13.34 3.78
N MET A 204 0.54 13.03 4.96
CA MET A 204 -0.19 13.12 6.23
C MET A 204 -0.61 14.55 6.56
N SER A 205 0.24 15.54 6.28
CA SER A 205 -0.07 16.95 6.52
C SER A 205 -1.26 17.41 5.68
N ILE A 206 -1.23 17.16 4.36
CA ILE A 206 -2.32 17.53 3.46
C ILE A 206 -3.60 16.76 3.81
N HIS A 207 -3.49 15.46 4.06
CA HIS A 207 -4.63 14.64 4.45
C HIS A 207 -5.27 15.10 5.77
N SER A 208 -4.45 15.53 6.74
CA SER A 208 -4.95 16.12 7.99
C SER A 208 -5.71 17.42 7.76
N ILE A 209 -5.30 18.23 6.76
CA ILE A 209 -6.05 19.42 6.35
C ILE A 209 -7.36 18.99 5.69
N PHE A 210 -7.33 18.04 4.76
CA PHE A 210 -8.52 17.48 4.12
C PHE A 210 -9.56 17.02 5.15
N LEU A 211 -9.16 16.26 6.18
CA LEU A 211 -10.07 15.80 7.23
C LEU A 211 -10.72 16.95 8.00
N LYS A 212 -10.02 18.08 8.21
CA LYS A 212 -10.63 19.27 8.81
C LYS A 212 -11.71 19.87 7.91
N PHE A 213 -11.47 19.96 6.61
CA PHE A 213 -12.48 20.42 5.66
C PHE A 213 -13.65 19.43 5.58
N GLN A 214 -13.38 18.13 5.52
CA GLN A 214 -14.40 17.07 5.50
C GLN A 214 -15.27 17.09 6.76
N SER A 215 -14.74 17.53 7.90
CA SER A 215 -15.51 17.66 9.14
C SER A 215 -16.60 18.75 9.11
N ILE A 216 -16.50 19.69 8.16
CA ILE A 216 -17.44 20.82 8.01
C ILE A 216 -18.24 20.77 6.69
N ASP A 217 -17.83 19.95 5.71
CA ASP A 217 -18.53 19.76 4.45
C ASP A 217 -18.63 18.28 4.08
N ASP A 218 -19.84 17.73 4.18
CA ASP A 218 -20.13 16.32 3.89
C ASP A 218 -19.90 15.96 2.41
N ASN A 219 -19.88 16.93 1.48
CA ASN A 219 -19.59 16.64 0.06
C ASN A 219 -18.17 16.08 -0.11
N LEU A 220 -17.25 16.44 0.78
CA LEU A 220 -15.87 15.95 0.80
C LEU A 220 -15.75 14.51 1.29
N LYS A 221 -16.84 13.87 1.73
CA LYS A 221 -16.88 12.41 1.95
C LYS A 221 -17.06 11.64 0.65
N SER A 222 -17.45 12.30 -0.44
CA SER A 222 -17.51 11.66 -1.75
C SER A 222 -16.15 11.65 -2.45
N ILE A 223 -15.92 10.70 -3.36
CA ILE A 223 -14.70 10.67 -4.18
C ILE A 223 -14.61 11.93 -5.05
N THR A 224 -15.74 12.42 -5.55
CA THR A 224 -15.79 13.65 -6.35
C THR A 224 -15.35 14.85 -5.52
N GLY A 225 -15.83 14.98 -4.29
CA GLY A 225 -15.42 16.04 -3.37
C GLY A 225 -13.96 15.92 -2.95
N ALA A 226 -13.49 14.71 -2.65
CA ALA A 226 -12.08 14.46 -2.34
C ALA A 226 -11.15 14.85 -3.50
N LYS A 227 -11.49 14.50 -4.74
CA LYS A 227 -10.75 14.92 -5.94
C LYS A 227 -10.78 16.43 -6.12
N ALA A 228 -11.92 17.09 -5.89
CA ALA A 228 -12.01 18.54 -5.96
C ALA A 228 -11.11 19.23 -4.91
N PHE A 229 -11.06 18.70 -3.69
CA PHE A 229 -10.13 19.19 -2.66
C PHE A 229 -8.68 18.98 -3.07
N ARG A 230 -8.34 17.80 -3.58
CA ARG A 230 -6.99 17.48 -4.09
C ARG A 230 -6.55 18.48 -5.17
N ASP A 231 -7.40 18.72 -6.16
CA ASP A 231 -7.11 19.64 -7.26
C ASP A 231 -6.97 21.09 -6.76
N TRP A 232 -7.78 21.48 -5.76
CA TRP A 232 -7.60 22.75 -5.06
C TRP A 232 -6.27 22.81 -4.31
N ALA A 233 -5.89 21.76 -3.57
CA ALA A 233 -4.64 21.71 -2.82
C ALA A 233 -3.42 21.87 -3.75
N ARG A 234 -3.44 21.23 -4.93
CA ARG A 234 -2.42 21.40 -5.99
C ARG A 234 -2.31 22.84 -6.46
N SER A 235 -3.44 23.49 -6.69
CA SER A 235 -3.44 24.90 -7.10
C SER A 235 -2.80 25.82 -6.04
N MET A 236 -2.85 25.43 -4.76
CA MET A 236 -2.23 26.19 -3.67
C MET A 236 -0.73 25.91 -3.53
N THR A 237 -0.27 24.71 -3.86
CA THR A 237 1.16 24.36 -3.85
C THR A 237 1.88 24.93 -5.08
N ASP A 238 1.27 24.88 -6.25
CA ASP A 238 1.86 25.40 -7.50
C ASP A 238 2.00 26.93 -7.48
N ASN A 239 1.09 27.63 -6.79
CA ASN A 239 1.17 29.07 -6.58
C ASN A 239 2.33 29.51 -5.66
N ASN A 240 3.04 28.58 -4.99
CA ASN A 240 4.24 28.90 -4.22
C ASN A 240 5.54 28.86 -5.05
N TYR A 241 5.45 28.55 -6.35
CA TYR A 241 6.58 28.52 -7.29
C TYR A 241 6.55 29.67 -8.34
N ILE A 242 5.71 30.70 -8.13
CA ILE A 242 5.67 31.93 -8.96
C ILE A 242 6.39 33.08 -8.24
#